data_AF-F0IKT8-F1
#
_entry.id   AF-F0IKT8-F1
#
_cell.length_a   1.000
_cell.length_b   1.000
_cell.length_c   1.000
_cell.angle_alpha   90.00
_cell.angle_beta   90.00
_cell.angle_gamma   90.00
#
_symmetry.space_group_name_H-M   'P 1'
#
loop_
_entity.id
_entity.type
_entity.pdbx_description
1 polymer ?
#
loop_
_entity_poly.entity_id
_entity_poly.type
_entity_poly.pdbx_seq_one_letter_code
_entity_poly.pdbx_strand_id
1 'polypeptide(L)'
;MTNKIYEYIDENNWYIGEWTRFRKAGYHFNDIPYRLLEHIDAELSELIERDLDEEYNAFTTVVVKYGSPMSYIQFVLNMINDRQERDFKATSHKGAILITEKDLLRKVFFLSKDGVKMTDFFGQGQESEMAVGDTILIATRNEGKTAEFRKLFDKLGYKVENLNDYPDLPEVQETGTTFEENARLKAETISKLTGKMVLADDSGLQVDVLGGLPGVWSARFAGVGATDDENNIKLLHELAMVFEIKDRSAHFHTTLVVASPDRESLVVEADWPGYIAHEPKGENGFGYDPLFLVGETGKTSAELTMEEKNAQSHRAQAVKKLVEVFPAWQSKPL
;
A
#
# COMPACT_ATOMS: atom_id res chain seq x y z
N MET A 1 -4.88 -37.15 -38.45
CA MET A 1 -3.68 -37.43 -37.64
C MET A 1 -4.17 -38.00 -36.33
N THR A 2 -3.52 -39.02 -35.77
CA THR A 2 -3.89 -39.56 -34.45
C THR A 2 -3.66 -38.50 -33.39
N ASN A 3 -4.69 -38.19 -32.59
CA ASN A 3 -4.57 -37.23 -31.50
C ASN A 3 -3.51 -37.69 -30.51
N LYS A 4 -2.67 -36.75 -30.04
CA LYS A 4 -1.71 -37.01 -28.96
C LYS A 4 -2.49 -37.43 -27.71
N ILE A 5 -2.13 -38.58 -27.17
CA ILE A 5 -2.63 -39.08 -25.89
C ILE A 5 -1.64 -38.61 -24.82
N TYR A 6 -2.18 -37.99 -23.77
CA TYR A 6 -1.46 -37.59 -22.57
C TYR A 6 -1.73 -38.62 -21.49
N GLU A 7 -0.69 -39.01 -20.76
CA GLU A 7 -0.80 -39.95 -19.65
C GLU A 7 0.00 -39.45 -18.45
N TYR A 8 -0.59 -39.59 -17.27
CA TYR A 8 0.07 -39.34 -15.99
C TYR A 8 -0.18 -40.51 -15.06
N ILE A 9 0.89 -41.11 -14.52
CA ILE A 9 0.84 -42.23 -13.59
C ILE A 9 1.79 -41.95 -12.43
N ASP A 10 1.28 -42.09 -11.21
CA ASP A 10 2.09 -42.20 -9.99
C ASP A 10 1.50 -43.28 -9.06
N GLU A 11 2.03 -43.39 -7.83
CA GLU A 11 1.58 -44.39 -6.85
C GLU A 11 0.07 -44.31 -6.55
N ASN A 12 -0.53 -43.13 -6.62
CA ASN A 12 -1.90 -42.84 -6.17
C ASN A 12 -2.83 -42.36 -7.31
N ASN A 13 -2.30 -42.05 -8.48
CA ASN A 13 -3.01 -41.38 -9.56
C ASN A 13 -2.73 -42.04 -10.92
N TRP A 14 -3.76 -42.14 -11.76
CA TRP A 14 -3.62 -42.55 -13.15
C TRP A 14 -4.67 -41.84 -14.00
N TYR A 15 -4.20 -40.94 -14.86
CA TYR A 15 -5.01 -40.11 -15.74
C TYR A 15 -4.58 -40.28 -17.19
N ILE A 16 -5.55 -40.28 -18.09
CA ILE A 16 -5.33 -40.27 -19.53
C ILE A 16 -6.15 -39.12 -20.10
N GLY A 17 -5.64 -38.43 -21.11
CA GLY A 17 -6.29 -37.27 -21.69
C GLY A 17 -6.02 -37.16 -23.18
N GLU A 18 -7.01 -36.66 -23.91
CA GLU A 18 -6.89 -36.36 -25.33
C GLU A 18 -7.64 -35.08 -25.69
N TRP A 19 -7.18 -34.39 -26.73
CA TRP A 19 -7.94 -33.29 -27.32
C TRP A 19 -9.07 -33.83 -28.18
N THR A 20 -10.23 -33.19 -28.13
CA THR A 20 -11.46 -33.58 -28.81
C THR A 20 -12.15 -32.37 -29.43
N ARG A 21 -12.97 -32.61 -30.45
CA ARG A 21 -13.69 -31.54 -31.16
C ARG A 21 -14.79 -30.90 -30.32
N PHE A 22 -15.42 -31.71 -29.47
CA PHE A 22 -16.49 -31.30 -28.58
C PHE A 22 -16.19 -31.83 -27.20
N ARG A 23 -16.56 -31.08 -26.17
CA ARG A 23 -16.46 -31.55 -24.79
C ARG A 23 -17.31 -32.82 -24.65
N LYS A 24 -16.65 -33.96 -24.45
CA LYS A 24 -17.29 -35.21 -24.03
C LYS A 24 -17.20 -35.30 -22.51
N ALA A 25 -18.16 -35.98 -21.90
CA ALA A 25 -18.06 -36.34 -20.49
C ALA A 25 -16.81 -37.21 -20.29
N GLY A 26 -16.04 -36.92 -19.25
CA GLY A 26 -14.91 -37.76 -18.85
C GLY A 26 -15.38 -39.17 -18.48
N TYR A 27 -14.50 -40.16 -18.66
CA TYR A 27 -14.76 -41.52 -18.23
C TYR A 27 -14.07 -41.78 -16.88
N HIS A 28 -14.83 -42.27 -15.91
CA HIS A 28 -14.34 -42.51 -14.55
C HIS A 28 -14.63 -43.94 -14.13
N PHE A 29 -13.64 -44.60 -13.53
CA PHE A 29 -13.80 -45.93 -12.95
C PHE A 29 -14.20 -45.82 -11.46
N ASN A 30 -14.71 -46.90 -10.85
CA ASN A 30 -15.44 -46.88 -9.56
C ASN A 30 -14.74 -46.10 -8.42
N ASP A 31 -15.56 -45.51 -7.53
CA ASP A 31 -15.20 -44.78 -6.30
C ASP A 31 -14.51 -43.41 -6.48
N ILE A 32 -14.62 -42.81 -7.67
CA ILE A 32 -14.06 -41.47 -7.96
C ILE A 32 -15.11 -40.37 -7.71
N PRO A 33 -14.74 -39.20 -7.14
CA PRO A 33 -15.65 -38.08 -6.91
C PRO A 33 -16.04 -37.37 -8.23
N TYR A 34 -16.87 -38.00 -9.05
CA TYR A 34 -17.27 -37.55 -10.39
C TYR A 34 -17.66 -36.06 -10.46
N ARG A 35 -18.51 -35.60 -9.55
CA ARG A 35 -18.99 -34.20 -9.55
C ARG A 35 -17.88 -33.18 -9.31
N LEU A 36 -16.86 -33.54 -8.53
CA LEU A 36 -15.71 -32.68 -8.29
C LEU A 36 -14.88 -32.56 -9.57
N LEU A 37 -14.64 -33.67 -10.26
CA LEU A 37 -13.89 -33.69 -11.51
C LEU A 37 -14.62 -32.96 -12.64
N GLU A 38 -15.93 -33.16 -12.77
CA GLU A 38 -16.74 -32.45 -13.76
C GLU A 38 -16.70 -30.92 -13.57
N HIS A 39 -16.72 -30.48 -12.30
CA HIS A 39 -16.56 -29.07 -11.95
C HIS A 39 -15.17 -28.55 -12.28
N ILE A 40 -14.11 -29.28 -11.91
CA ILE A 40 -12.73 -28.94 -12.26
C ILE A 40 -12.57 -28.83 -13.78
N ASP A 41 -13.04 -29.82 -14.54
CA ASP A 41 -12.97 -29.82 -15.99
C ASP A 41 -13.72 -28.65 -16.62
N ALA A 42 -14.87 -28.27 -16.04
CA ALA A 42 -15.66 -27.14 -16.54
C ALA A 42 -14.89 -25.83 -16.38
N GLU A 43 -14.32 -25.61 -15.20
CA GLU A 43 -13.51 -24.44 -14.91
C GLU A 43 -12.23 -24.40 -15.76
N LEU A 44 -11.49 -25.50 -15.85
CA LEU A 44 -10.26 -25.54 -16.65
C LEU A 44 -10.54 -25.39 -18.15
N SER A 45 -11.72 -25.80 -18.62
CA SER A 45 -12.14 -25.56 -20.01
C SER A 45 -12.32 -24.08 -20.35
N GLU A 46 -12.50 -23.20 -19.35
CA GLU A 46 -12.57 -21.75 -19.57
C GLU A 46 -11.18 -21.12 -19.82
N LEU A 47 -10.10 -21.85 -19.51
CA LEU A 47 -8.74 -21.41 -19.78
C LEU A 47 -8.30 -21.64 -21.23
N ILE A 48 -9.06 -22.43 -21.99
CA ILE A 48 -8.78 -22.77 -23.38
C ILE A 48 -9.18 -21.60 -24.27
N GLU A 49 -8.23 -21.06 -25.04
CA GLU A 49 -8.55 -20.11 -26.11
C GLU A 49 -9.26 -20.86 -27.25
N ARG A 50 -10.46 -20.41 -27.62
CA ARG A 50 -11.27 -21.06 -28.66
C ARG A 50 -11.09 -20.33 -29.97
N ASP A 51 -10.45 -20.99 -30.93
CA ASP A 51 -10.45 -20.55 -32.32
C ASP A 51 -11.57 -21.30 -33.07
N LEU A 52 -12.50 -20.56 -33.69
CA LEU A 52 -13.65 -21.15 -34.39
C LEU A 52 -13.21 -22.06 -35.57
N ASP A 53 -11.99 -21.87 -36.08
CA ASP A 53 -11.44 -22.63 -37.19
C ASP A 53 -10.65 -23.88 -36.74
N GLU A 54 -10.42 -24.07 -35.42
CA GLU A 54 -9.72 -25.25 -34.91
C GLU A 54 -10.62 -26.49 -34.77
N GLU A 55 -10.13 -27.63 -35.29
CA GLU A 55 -10.85 -28.92 -35.27
C GLU A 55 -10.99 -29.51 -33.85
N TYR A 56 -10.16 -29.08 -32.88
CA TYR A 56 -10.07 -29.65 -31.53
C TYR A 56 -9.99 -28.57 -30.44
N ASN A 57 -11.14 -28.07 -30.01
CA ASN A 57 -11.26 -26.96 -29.04
C ASN A 57 -11.67 -27.40 -27.62
N ALA A 58 -11.59 -28.70 -27.32
CA ALA A 58 -11.92 -29.26 -26.02
C ALA A 58 -10.97 -30.41 -25.66
N PHE A 59 -10.97 -30.84 -24.41
CA PHE A 59 -10.31 -32.06 -23.99
C PHE A 59 -11.31 -33.06 -23.41
N THR A 60 -10.87 -34.30 -23.30
CA THR A 60 -11.58 -35.36 -22.59
C THR A 60 -10.56 -36.13 -21.76
N THR A 61 -10.93 -36.45 -20.53
CA THR A 61 -10.08 -37.19 -19.59
C THR A 61 -10.69 -38.55 -19.25
N VAL A 62 -9.82 -39.49 -18.95
CA VAL A 62 -10.15 -40.78 -18.35
C VAL A 62 -9.40 -40.86 -17.04
N VAL A 63 -10.12 -41.00 -15.93
CA VAL A 63 -9.54 -41.10 -14.59
C VAL A 63 -9.63 -42.55 -14.13
N VAL A 64 -8.50 -43.24 -14.17
CA VAL A 64 -8.39 -44.66 -13.80
C VAL A 64 -8.15 -44.81 -12.30
N LYS A 65 -7.33 -43.92 -11.71
CA LYS A 65 -7.07 -43.87 -10.27
C LYS A 65 -6.98 -42.41 -9.82
N TYR A 66 -7.63 -42.06 -8.72
CA TYR A 66 -7.68 -40.68 -8.20
C TYR A 66 -7.21 -40.62 -6.74
N GLY A 67 -6.15 -39.86 -6.50
CA GLY A 67 -5.57 -39.63 -5.18
C GLY A 67 -5.55 -38.16 -4.75
N SER A 68 -5.45 -37.19 -5.68
CA SER A 68 -5.53 -35.77 -5.32
C SER A 68 -6.10 -34.86 -6.42
N PRO A 69 -6.83 -33.78 -6.04
CA PRO A 69 -7.29 -32.76 -6.99
C PRO A 69 -6.12 -31.98 -7.61
N MET A 70 -5.04 -31.75 -6.86
CA MET A 70 -3.87 -31.02 -7.36
C MET A 70 -3.20 -31.76 -8.52
N SER A 71 -2.95 -33.05 -8.36
CA SER A 71 -2.33 -33.88 -9.41
C SER A 71 -3.18 -33.89 -10.68
N TYR A 72 -4.50 -33.99 -10.54
CA TYR A 72 -5.43 -33.96 -11.67
C TYR A 72 -5.46 -32.61 -12.38
N ILE A 73 -5.54 -31.51 -11.61
CA ILE A 73 -5.49 -30.14 -12.16
C ILE A 73 -4.18 -29.92 -12.91
N GLN A 74 -3.05 -30.29 -12.31
CA GLN A 74 -1.74 -30.13 -12.94
C GLN A 74 -1.64 -30.94 -14.24
N PHE A 75 -2.19 -32.16 -14.27
CA PHE A 75 -2.26 -32.96 -15.49
C PHE A 75 -3.02 -32.26 -16.62
N VAL A 76 -4.21 -31.74 -16.33
CA VAL A 76 -5.02 -31.03 -17.34
C VAL A 76 -4.35 -29.72 -17.78
N LEU A 77 -3.76 -28.96 -16.86
CA LEU A 77 -3.01 -27.75 -17.21
C LEU A 77 -1.80 -28.05 -18.10
N ASN A 78 -1.09 -29.15 -17.86
CA ASN A 78 0.00 -29.58 -18.72
C ASN A 78 -0.48 -29.88 -20.15
N MET A 79 -1.68 -30.47 -20.30
CA MET A 79 -2.28 -30.67 -21.62
C MET A 79 -2.57 -29.33 -22.32
N ILE A 80 -3.13 -28.36 -21.60
CA ILE A 80 -3.44 -27.01 -22.11
C ILE A 80 -2.15 -26.28 -22.50
N ASN A 81 -1.15 -26.29 -21.63
CA ASN A 81 0.15 -25.67 -21.84
C ASN A 81 0.85 -26.24 -23.09
N ASP A 82 0.89 -27.57 -23.23
CA ASP A 82 1.51 -28.23 -24.38
C ASP A 82 0.80 -27.93 -25.70
N ARG A 83 -0.54 -27.84 -25.69
CA ARG A 83 -1.33 -27.60 -26.91
C ARG A 83 -1.30 -26.15 -27.38
N GLN A 84 -1.40 -25.20 -26.45
CA GLN A 84 -1.61 -23.78 -26.72
C GLN A 84 -0.39 -22.92 -26.39
N GLU A 85 0.76 -23.55 -26.11
CA GLU A 85 2.02 -22.86 -25.75
C GLU A 85 1.85 -21.88 -24.58
N ARG A 86 1.14 -22.33 -23.53
CA ARG A 86 0.84 -21.55 -22.31
C ARG A 86 1.77 -21.96 -21.15
N ASP A 87 1.79 -21.16 -20.08
CA ASP A 87 2.56 -21.43 -18.85
C ASP A 87 1.67 -21.36 -17.59
N PHE A 88 0.55 -22.07 -17.59
CA PHE A 88 -0.30 -22.19 -16.41
C PHE A 88 0.38 -23.04 -15.32
N LYS A 89 0.34 -22.57 -14.08
CA LYS A 89 0.87 -23.26 -12.89
C LYS A 89 -0.20 -23.38 -11.81
N ALA A 90 -0.29 -24.55 -11.18
CA ALA A 90 -1.13 -24.77 -10.02
C ALA A 90 -0.31 -24.77 -8.74
N THR A 91 -0.72 -23.99 -7.74
CA THR A 91 -0.08 -23.95 -6.42
C THR A 91 -1.11 -24.07 -5.31
N SER A 92 -0.82 -24.87 -4.28
CA SER A 92 -1.71 -24.96 -3.13
C SER A 92 -1.48 -23.76 -2.21
N HIS A 93 -2.57 -23.12 -1.81
CA HIS A 93 -2.53 -22.03 -0.85
C HIS A 93 -3.70 -22.16 0.12
N LYS A 94 -3.38 -22.52 1.37
CA LYS A 94 -4.30 -22.44 2.52
C LYS A 94 -5.72 -22.98 2.27
N GLY A 95 -5.82 -24.17 1.67
CA GLY A 95 -7.10 -24.85 1.40
C GLY A 95 -7.73 -24.55 0.04
N ALA A 96 -7.09 -23.72 -0.78
CA ALA A 96 -7.42 -23.56 -2.19
C ALA A 96 -6.25 -23.96 -3.11
N ILE A 97 -6.54 -24.05 -4.40
CA ILE A 97 -5.57 -24.22 -5.47
C ILE A 97 -5.65 -22.99 -6.38
N LEU A 98 -4.52 -22.29 -6.53
CA LEU A 98 -4.40 -21.10 -7.35
C LEU A 98 -3.86 -21.49 -8.72
N ILE A 99 -4.51 -21.03 -9.79
CA ILE A 99 -3.99 -21.15 -11.15
C ILE A 99 -3.42 -19.81 -11.55
N THR A 100 -2.12 -19.79 -11.83
CA THR A 100 -1.38 -18.60 -12.25
C THR A 100 -0.85 -18.78 -13.65
N GLU A 101 -0.64 -17.67 -14.34
CA GLU A 101 0.14 -17.62 -15.57
C GLU A 101 1.00 -16.37 -15.53
N LYS A 102 2.32 -16.55 -15.52
CA LYS A 102 3.26 -15.46 -15.17
C LYS A 102 2.83 -14.86 -13.82
N ASP A 103 2.58 -13.55 -13.77
CA ASP A 103 2.18 -12.83 -12.55
C ASP A 103 0.66 -12.67 -12.42
N LEU A 104 -0.15 -13.29 -13.28
CA LEU A 104 -1.60 -13.18 -13.24
C LEU A 104 -2.23 -14.36 -12.51
N LEU A 105 -3.04 -14.08 -11.49
CA LEU A 105 -3.97 -15.05 -10.91
C LEU A 105 -5.16 -15.23 -11.86
N ARG A 106 -5.25 -16.41 -12.48
CA ARG A 106 -6.26 -16.73 -13.49
C ARG A 106 -7.51 -17.35 -12.86
N LYS A 107 -7.34 -18.25 -11.89
CA LYS A 107 -8.44 -18.92 -11.18
C LYS A 107 -8.07 -19.30 -9.74
N VAL A 108 -9.09 -19.47 -8.91
CA VAL A 108 -8.99 -19.98 -7.53
C VAL A 108 -9.99 -21.11 -7.34
N PHE A 109 -9.50 -22.29 -6.98
CA PHE A 109 -10.33 -23.48 -6.71
C PHE A 109 -10.39 -23.74 -5.21
N PHE A 110 -11.58 -23.64 -4.62
CA PHE A 110 -11.79 -24.06 -3.24
C PHE A 110 -12.08 -25.56 -3.17
N LEU A 111 -11.29 -26.28 -2.37
CA LEU A 111 -11.44 -27.73 -2.24
C LEU A 111 -12.62 -28.13 -1.36
N SER A 112 -13.14 -27.20 -0.55
CA SER A 112 -14.36 -27.34 0.24
C SER A 112 -15.52 -26.57 -0.37
N LYS A 113 -16.72 -27.15 -0.34
CA LYS A 113 -17.96 -26.48 -0.75
C LYS A 113 -18.33 -25.31 0.16
N ASP A 114 -17.89 -25.36 1.41
CA ASP A 114 -18.12 -24.29 2.39
C ASP A 114 -17.11 -23.15 2.24
N GLY A 115 -16.20 -23.25 1.26
CA GLY A 115 -15.09 -22.33 1.08
C GLY A 115 -13.99 -22.54 2.11
N VAL A 116 -13.11 -21.56 2.22
CA VAL A 116 -12.08 -21.46 3.26
C VAL A 116 -12.32 -20.18 4.05
N LYS A 117 -11.96 -20.14 5.33
CA LYS A 117 -12.05 -18.89 6.07
C LYS A 117 -11.10 -17.88 5.45
N MET A 118 -11.56 -16.64 5.32
CA MET A 118 -10.75 -15.55 4.77
C MET A 118 -9.45 -15.37 5.56
N THR A 119 -9.49 -15.48 6.88
CA THR A 119 -8.32 -15.43 7.77
C THR A 119 -7.35 -16.58 7.56
N ASP A 120 -7.84 -17.77 7.20
CA ASP A 120 -6.97 -18.90 6.91
C ASP A 120 -6.30 -18.72 5.55
N PHE A 121 -7.03 -18.14 4.58
CA PHE A 121 -6.57 -17.92 3.20
C PHE A 121 -5.62 -16.72 3.04
N PHE A 122 -5.93 -15.58 3.66
CA PHE A 122 -5.13 -14.36 3.61
C PHE A 122 -4.20 -14.16 4.84
N GLY A 123 -4.40 -14.93 5.92
CA GLY A 123 -3.65 -14.83 7.18
C GLY A 123 -4.44 -14.15 8.32
N GLN A 124 -4.02 -14.40 9.57
CA GLN A 124 -4.69 -13.93 10.82
C GLN A 124 -4.70 -12.40 11.04
N GLY A 125 -4.38 -11.60 10.03
CA GLY A 125 -4.48 -10.13 10.07
C GLY A 125 -5.81 -9.56 9.57
N GLN A 126 -6.77 -10.40 9.15
CA GLN A 126 -8.00 -9.98 8.49
C GLN A 126 -9.28 -10.51 9.16
N GLU A 127 -9.54 -10.06 10.40
CA GLU A 127 -10.89 -10.11 10.99
C GLU A 127 -11.40 -8.68 11.21
N SER A 128 -11.74 -7.99 10.12
CA SER A 128 -12.74 -6.93 10.16
C SER A 128 -13.32 -6.78 8.77
N GLU A 129 -14.64 -6.79 8.68
CA GLU A 129 -15.43 -6.57 7.47
C GLU A 129 -14.77 -5.55 6.53
N MET A 130 -14.52 -5.95 5.28
CA MET A 130 -14.11 -5.09 4.15
C MET A 130 -12.68 -4.50 4.08
N ALA A 131 -11.69 -4.93 4.88
CA ALA A 131 -10.31 -4.43 4.69
C ALA A 131 -9.45 -5.34 3.78
N VAL A 132 -9.70 -5.31 2.46
CA VAL A 132 -8.62 -5.54 1.49
C VAL A 132 -7.92 -4.20 1.34
N GLY A 133 -6.87 -3.98 2.12
CA GLY A 133 -6.11 -2.74 2.13
C GLY A 133 -4.69 -2.98 2.63
N ASP A 134 -3.70 -2.58 1.83
CA ASP A 134 -2.32 -2.52 2.27
C ASP A 134 -2.22 -1.62 3.52
N THR A 135 -1.32 -1.99 4.44
CA THR A 135 -1.10 -1.21 5.66
C THR A 135 0.05 -0.24 5.46
N ILE A 136 -0.17 1.03 5.80
CA ILE A 136 0.88 2.04 5.87
C ILE A 136 1.13 2.42 7.32
N LEU A 137 2.40 2.34 7.72
CA LEU A 137 2.85 2.76 9.05
C LEU A 137 3.31 4.22 8.99
N ILE A 138 2.73 5.10 9.79
CA ILE A 138 3.21 6.47 9.92
C ILE A 138 4.30 6.52 10.98
N ALA A 139 5.50 6.96 10.60
CA ALA A 139 6.66 7.11 11.47
C ALA A 139 6.54 8.32 12.41
N THR A 140 5.43 8.41 13.16
CA THR A 140 5.16 9.45 14.15
C THR A 140 4.47 8.86 15.39
N ARG A 141 4.76 9.43 16.56
CA ARG A 141 4.01 9.19 17.80
C ARG A 141 2.95 10.27 18.07
N ASN A 142 2.95 11.35 17.27
CA ASN A 142 2.00 12.45 17.40
C ASN A 142 0.63 12.04 16.83
N GLU A 143 -0.36 11.88 17.71
CA GLU A 143 -1.74 11.50 17.31
C GLU A 143 -2.44 12.57 16.47
N GLY A 144 -2.12 13.86 16.67
CA GLY A 144 -2.64 14.95 15.84
C GLY A 144 -2.23 14.79 14.36
N LYS A 145 -0.94 14.55 14.12
CA LYS A 145 -0.44 14.20 12.77
C LYS A 145 -1.05 12.91 12.24
N THR A 146 -1.16 11.88 13.09
CA THR A 146 -1.73 10.59 12.68
C THR A 146 -3.20 10.73 12.26
N ALA A 147 -3.99 11.53 12.97
CA ALA A 147 -5.39 11.77 12.64
C ALA A 147 -5.57 12.45 11.27
N GLU A 148 -4.67 13.38 10.90
CA GLU A 148 -4.64 13.99 9.57
C GLU A 148 -4.38 12.92 8.48
N PHE A 149 -3.36 12.07 8.66
CA PHE A 149 -3.04 11.01 7.69
C PHE A 149 -4.10 9.91 7.59
N ARG A 150 -4.70 9.49 8.72
CA ARG A 150 -5.79 8.49 8.75
C ARG A 150 -6.91 8.85 7.79
N LYS A 151 -7.41 10.09 7.86
CA LYS A 151 -8.51 10.57 6.98
C LYS A 151 -8.15 10.56 5.49
N LEU A 152 -6.87 10.66 5.17
CA LEU A 152 -6.39 10.76 3.79
C LEU A 152 -6.19 9.38 3.17
N PHE A 153 -5.49 8.49 3.89
CA PHE A 153 -5.21 7.13 3.45
C PHE A 153 -6.42 6.20 3.49
N ASP A 154 -7.40 6.48 4.37
CA ASP A 154 -8.69 5.78 4.38
C ASP A 154 -9.41 5.91 3.02
N LYS A 155 -9.33 7.09 2.38
CA LYS A 155 -9.89 7.30 1.02
C LYS A 155 -9.17 6.50 -0.07
N LEU A 156 -7.93 6.10 0.19
CA LEU A 156 -7.12 5.27 -0.70
C LEU A 156 -7.25 3.76 -0.38
N GLY A 157 -8.05 3.40 0.63
CA GLY A 157 -8.23 2.01 1.07
C GLY A 157 -7.07 1.48 1.92
N TYR A 158 -6.23 2.34 2.49
CA TYR A 158 -5.11 1.93 3.35
C TYR A 158 -5.48 1.95 4.82
N LYS A 159 -5.07 0.91 5.54
CA LYS A 159 -5.06 0.93 7.00
C LYS A 159 -3.85 1.72 7.48
N VAL A 160 -4.06 2.64 8.41
CA VAL A 160 -3.00 3.47 8.98
C VAL A 160 -2.65 3.00 10.39
N GLU A 161 -1.41 2.56 10.57
CA GLU A 161 -0.77 2.30 11.87
C GLU A 161 0.16 3.48 12.22
N ASN A 162 0.56 3.61 13.48
CA ASN A 162 1.57 4.60 13.87
C ASN A 162 2.59 3.99 14.86
N LEU A 163 3.60 4.76 15.26
CA LEU A 163 4.64 4.25 16.15
C LEU A 163 4.14 3.91 17.56
N ASN A 164 2.95 4.36 17.96
CA ASN A 164 2.36 3.97 19.25
C ASN A 164 1.93 2.50 19.25
N ASP A 165 1.65 1.92 18.07
CA ASP A 165 1.38 0.47 17.90
C ASP A 165 2.66 -0.38 18.04
N TYR A 166 3.84 0.25 18.05
CA TYR A 166 5.15 -0.39 18.09
C TYR A 166 6.04 0.20 19.20
N PRO A 167 5.75 -0.10 20.47
CA PRO A 167 6.48 0.47 21.60
C PRO A 167 7.97 0.06 21.63
N ASP A 168 8.30 -1.11 21.07
CA ASP A 168 9.66 -1.66 21.07
C ASP A 168 10.56 -1.09 19.96
N LEU A 169 10.01 -0.31 19.02
CA LEU A 169 10.82 0.32 17.98
C LEU A 169 11.67 1.45 18.58
N PRO A 170 12.97 1.50 18.24
CA PRO A 170 13.85 2.56 18.71
C PRO A 170 13.43 3.91 18.14
N GLU A 171 13.68 4.97 18.91
CA GLU A 171 13.53 6.33 18.41
C GLU A 171 14.63 6.62 17.38
N VAL A 172 14.23 7.06 16.19
CA VAL A 172 15.17 7.41 15.12
C VAL A 172 15.65 8.83 15.37
N GLN A 173 16.95 9.00 15.62
CA GLN A 173 17.54 10.33 15.79
C GLN A 173 17.58 11.07 14.45
N GLU A 174 17.01 12.26 14.43
CA GLU A 174 17.03 13.18 13.28
C GLU A 174 18.38 13.90 13.21
N THR A 175 19.33 13.34 12.47
CA THR A 175 20.68 13.90 12.28
C THR A 175 20.85 14.69 10.98
N GLY A 176 19.80 14.76 10.16
CA GLY A 176 19.81 15.45 8.88
C GLY A 176 19.84 16.97 9.03
N THR A 177 20.32 17.61 7.98
CA THR A 177 20.37 19.07 7.84
C THR A 177 19.22 19.62 6.99
N THR A 178 18.48 18.74 6.30
CA THR A 178 17.28 19.07 5.52
C THR A 178 16.06 18.26 5.99
N PHE A 179 14.86 18.73 5.63
CA PHE A 179 13.62 18.02 5.92
C PHE A 179 13.57 16.65 5.21
N GLU A 180 14.02 16.59 3.96
CA GLU A 180 14.11 15.34 3.20
C GLU A 180 15.04 14.32 3.87
N GLU A 181 16.24 14.73 4.32
CA GLU A 181 17.20 13.84 4.98
C GLU A 181 16.59 13.22 6.24
N ASN A 182 15.91 14.02 7.07
CA ASN A 182 15.25 13.54 8.28
C ASN A 182 14.06 12.62 7.96
N ALA A 183 13.22 12.99 7.00
CA ALA A 183 12.06 12.20 6.62
C ALA A 183 12.50 10.85 6.01
N ARG A 184 13.49 10.82 5.12
CA ARG A 184 14.06 9.59 4.57
C ARG A 184 14.66 8.71 5.65
N LEU A 185 15.49 9.27 6.52
CA LEU A 185 16.12 8.54 7.61
C LEU A 185 15.06 7.85 8.49
N LYS A 186 13.98 8.56 8.85
CA LYS A 186 12.84 7.99 9.59
C LYS A 186 12.13 6.88 8.79
N ALA A 187 11.71 7.17 7.57
CA ALA A 187 10.91 6.23 6.76
C ALA A 187 11.68 4.93 6.47
N GLU A 188 12.90 5.05 5.96
CA GLU A 188 13.72 3.92 5.51
C GLU A 188 14.16 3.05 6.70
N THR A 189 14.55 3.68 7.82
CA THR A 189 14.95 2.94 9.03
C THR A 189 13.79 2.12 9.58
N ILE A 190 12.62 2.73 9.76
CA ILE A 190 11.45 2.03 10.27
C ILE A 190 10.94 0.98 9.27
N SER A 191 10.98 1.27 7.97
CA SER A 191 10.58 0.32 6.93
C SER A 191 11.47 -0.92 6.95
N LYS A 192 12.79 -0.73 7.07
CA LYS A 192 13.76 -1.82 7.19
C LYS A 192 13.55 -2.66 8.46
N LEU A 193 13.23 -2.03 9.59
CA LEU A 193 13.01 -2.73 10.86
C LEU A 193 11.70 -3.53 10.88
N THR A 194 10.65 -3.01 10.23
CA THR A 194 9.30 -3.59 10.30
C THR A 194 8.96 -4.46 9.09
N GLY A 195 9.69 -4.32 7.98
CA GLY A 195 9.32 -4.92 6.69
C GLY A 195 8.06 -4.31 6.08
N LYS A 196 7.58 -3.16 6.59
CA LYS A 196 6.33 -2.52 6.17
C LYS A 196 6.60 -1.31 5.28
N MET A 197 5.57 -0.92 4.52
CA MET A 197 5.54 0.40 3.89
C MET A 197 5.34 1.47 4.95
N VAL A 198 6.22 2.46 4.96
CA VAL A 198 6.28 3.51 5.98
C VAL A 198 6.17 4.87 5.33
N LEU A 199 5.32 5.72 5.88
CA LEU A 199 5.31 7.15 5.61
C LEU A 199 6.00 7.89 6.76
N ALA A 200 6.99 8.72 6.45
CA ALA A 200 7.49 9.72 7.38
C ALA A 200 7.16 11.14 6.90
N ASP A 201 6.98 12.03 7.88
CA ASP A 201 6.83 13.46 7.68
C ASP A 201 7.95 14.18 8.45
N ASP A 202 8.61 15.12 7.79
CA ASP A 202 9.39 16.16 8.44
C ASP A 202 8.86 17.53 8.01
N SER A 203 8.49 18.34 8.99
CA SER A 203 7.81 19.63 8.78
C SER A 203 8.44 20.69 9.65
N GLY A 204 8.47 21.93 9.16
CA GLY A 204 8.97 23.07 9.93
C GLY A 204 8.54 24.41 9.37
N LEU A 205 8.73 25.45 10.17
CA LEU A 205 8.57 26.83 9.78
C LEU A 205 9.92 27.39 9.31
N GLN A 206 9.93 28.04 8.15
CA GLN A 206 11.09 28.76 7.64
C GLN A 206 10.75 30.24 7.50
N VAL A 207 11.53 31.10 8.14
CA VAL A 207 11.34 32.55 8.10
C VAL A 207 12.48 33.18 7.30
N ASP A 208 12.13 33.92 6.25
CA ASP A 208 13.08 34.32 5.21
C ASP A 208 14.16 35.27 5.78
N VAL A 209 13.75 36.24 6.59
CA VAL A 209 14.68 37.20 7.22
C VAL A 209 15.62 36.56 8.25
N LEU A 210 15.26 35.39 8.78
CA LEU A 210 16.10 34.60 9.68
C LEU A 210 16.95 33.58 8.93
N GLY A 211 17.05 33.69 7.60
CA GLY A 211 17.79 32.74 6.77
C GLY A 211 17.19 31.34 6.77
N GLY A 212 15.86 31.23 6.95
CA GLY A 212 15.13 29.96 6.98
C GLY A 212 15.03 29.31 8.37
N LEU A 213 15.55 29.94 9.42
CA LEU A 213 15.27 29.50 10.79
C LEU A 213 13.79 29.76 11.16
N PRO A 214 13.16 28.93 12.01
CA PRO A 214 13.70 27.76 12.72
C PRO A 214 14.06 26.53 11.87
N GLY A 215 13.49 26.35 10.69
CA GLY A 215 13.80 25.24 9.78
C GLY A 215 13.61 23.86 10.42
N VAL A 216 14.55 22.95 10.19
CA VAL A 216 14.57 21.59 10.79
C VAL A 216 14.62 21.59 12.32
N TRP A 217 14.94 22.73 12.95
CA TRP A 217 14.93 22.88 14.41
C TRP A 217 13.59 23.36 14.96
N SER A 218 12.54 23.45 14.14
CA SER A 218 11.23 23.99 14.51
C SER A 218 10.67 23.48 15.84
N ALA A 219 10.75 22.17 16.11
CA ALA A 219 10.24 21.59 17.36
C ALA A 219 11.10 21.91 18.59
N ARG A 220 12.37 22.27 18.39
CA ARG A 220 13.38 22.49 19.43
C ARG A 220 14.03 23.87 19.32
N PHE A 221 13.29 24.85 18.79
CA PHE A 221 13.85 26.15 18.47
C PHE A 221 14.32 26.88 19.72
N ALA A 222 13.54 26.82 20.80
CA ALA A 222 13.90 27.34 22.12
C ALA A 222 14.80 26.40 22.95
N GLY A 223 15.09 25.20 22.45
CA GLY A 223 15.94 24.20 23.11
C GLY A 223 15.34 22.80 23.08
N VAL A 224 16.09 21.83 23.61
CA VAL A 224 15.62 20.45 23.76
C VAL A 224 14.48 20.42 24.79
N GLY A 225 13.33 19.84 24.42
CA GLY A 225 12.16 19.78 25.29
C GLY A 225 11.33 21.07 25.33
N ALA A 226 11.58 22.01 24.41
CA ALA A 226 10.80 23.23 24.29
C ALA A 226 9.33 22.95 23.98
N THR A 227 8.46 23.73 24.60
CA THR A 227 7.03 23.79 24.32
C THR A 227 6.75 24.69 23.11
N ASP A 228 5.54 24.56 22.54
CA ASP A 228 5.08 25.43 21.45
C ASP A 228 5.12 26.91 21.84
N ASP A 229 4.74 27.24 23.08
CA ASP A 229 4.76 28.61 23.60
C ASP A 229 6.19 29.17 23.72
N GLU A 230 7.14 28.38 24.22
CA GLU A 230 8.55 28.79 24.31
C GLU A 230 9.16 29.03 22.92
N ASN A 231 8.83 28.15 21.97
CA ASN A 231 9.23 28.29 20.57
C ASN A 231 8.64 29.57 19.94
N ASN A 232 7.36 29.86 20.19
CA ASN A 232 6.67 31.07 19.74
C ASN A 232 7.27 32.34 20.35
N ILE A 233 7.54 32.34 21.65
CA ILE A 233 8.20 33.47 22.35
C ILE A 233 9.57 33.75 21.75
N LYS A 234 10.38 32.69 21.54
CA LYS A 234 11.69 32.85 20.91
C LYS A 234 11.58 33.41 19.50
N LEU A 235 10.64 32.91 18.69
CA LEU A 235 10.43 33.41 17.33
C LEU A 235 10.09 34.89 17.31
N LEU A 236 9.19 35.34 18.19
CA LEU A 236 8.84 36.75 18.32
C LEU A 236 10.03 37.59 18.78
N HIS A 237 10.87 37.07 19.68
CA HIS A 237 12.09 37.72 20.13
C HIS A 237 13.09 37.93 18.98
N GLU A 238 13.36 36.91 18.17
CA GLU A 238 14.25 37.02 17.00
C GLU A 238 13.71 38.03 15.96
N LEU A 239 12.39 38.18 15.88
CA LEU A 239 11.71 39.11 14.97
C LEU A 239 11.35 40.47 15.61
N ALA A 240 11.87 40.78 16.80
CA ALA A 240 11.47 41.99 17.54
C ALA A 240 11.80 43.29 16.80
N MET A 241 12.84 43.29 15.96
CA MET A 241 13.28 44.45 15.17
C MET A 241 12.74 44.44 13.72
N VAL A 242 11.91 43.47 13.36
CA VAL A 242 11.29 43.36 12.04
C VAL A 242 9.86 43.89 12.12
N PHE A 243 9.70 45.19 11.89
CA PHE A 243 8.43 45.91 12.12
C PHE A 243 7.42 45.73 10.99
N GLU A 244 7.89 45.70 9.75
CA GLU A 244 7.02 45.65 8.57
C GLU A 244 6.61 44.21 8.27
N ILE A 245 5.31 43.96 8.09
CA ILE A 245 4.80 42.60 7.90
C ILE A 245 5.38 41.92 6.65
N LYS A 246 5.60 42.69 5.58
CA LYS A 246 6.21 42.21 4.32
C LYS A 246 7.62 41.64 4.51
N ASP A 247 8.34 42.07 5.54
CA ASP A 247 9.71 41.62 5.85
C ASP A 247 9.71 40.44 6.83
N ARG A 248 8.52 40.01 7.28
CA ARG A 248 8.28 38.83 8.14
C ARG A 248 7.76 37.65 7.32
N SER A 249 8.11 37.58 6.04
CA SER A 249 7.70 36.48 5.16
C SER A 249 8.24 35.14 5.68
N ALA A 250 7.38 34.13 5.61
CA ALA A 250 7.67 32.79 6.09
C ALA A 250 6.88 31.76 5.30
N HIS A 251 7.29 30.51 5.39
CA HIS A 251 6.51 29.41 4.89
C HIS A 251 6.62 28.22 5.83
N PHE A 252 5.52 27.48 5.95
CA PHE A 252 5.63 26.13 6.45
C PHE A 252 6.03 25.20 5.31
N HIS A 253 7.02 24.35 5.56
CA HIS A 253 7.47 23.31 4.66
C HIS A 253 7.12 21.93 5.24
N THR A 254 6.83 20.97 4.37
CA THR A 254 6.79 19.54 4.71
C THR A 254 7.38 18.72 3.59
N THR A 255 8.20 17.75 4.00
CA THR A 255 8.64 16.64 3.16
C THR A 255 7.97 15.36 3.64
N LEU A 256 7.23 14.71 2.75
CA LEU A 256 6.66 13.39 2.97
C LEU A 256 7.49 12.36 2.22
N VAL A 257 7.89 11.30 2.92
CA VAL A 257 8.65 10.19 2.34
C VAL A 257 7.90 8.89 2.55
N VAL A 258 7.62 8.17 1.47
CA VAL A 258 7.16 6.79 1.53
C VAL A 258 8.33 5.86 1.21
N ALA A 259 8.66 4.98 2.15
CA ALA A 259 9.63 3.92 1.98
C ALA A 259 8.95 2.54 2.02
N SER A 260 9.49 1.60 1.27
CA SER A 260 9.12 0.18 1.31
C SER A 260 10.39 -0.65 1.18
N PRO A 261 10.46 -1.88 1.73
CA PRO A 261 11.60 -2.75 1.50
C PRO A 261 11.87 -2.92 0.00
N ASP A 262 13.15 -2.91 -0.37
CA ASP A 262 13.67 -3.17 -1.71
C ASP A 262 13.18 -2.20 -2.81
N ARG A 263 12.66 -1.02 -2.44
CA ARG A 263 12.24 0.02 -3.38
C ARG A 263 12.87 1.37 -3.04
N GLU A 264 13.17 2.16 -4.08
CA GLU A 264 13.56 3.56 -3.93
C GLU A 264 12.42 4.38 -3.28
N SER A 265 12.72 5.13 -2.22
CA SER A 265 11.73 5.90 -1.49
C SER A 265 11.12 7.01 -2.35
N LEU A 266 9.80 7.15 -2.27
CA LEU A 266 9.04 8.23 -2.89
C LEU A 266 9.11 9.46 -2.00
N VAL A 267 9.42 10.62 -2.59
CA VAL A 267 9.49 11.90 -1.88
C VAL A 267 8.59 12.91 -2.54
N VAL A 268 7.81 13.62 -1.73
CA VAL A 268 7.02 14.78 -2.16
C VAL A 268 7.14 15.89 -1.13
N GLU A 269 7.12 17.12 -1.62
CA GLU A 269 7.29 18.31 -0.79
C GLU A 269 6.23 19.36 -1.11
N ALA A 270 5.87 20.17 -0.13
CA ALA A 270 5.05 21.34 -0.36
C ALA A 270 5.29 22.45 0.67
N ASP A 271 5.07 23.67 0.20
CA ASP A 271 5.18 24.89 0.99
C ASP A 271 3.82 25.54 1.17
N TRP A 272 3.65 26.20 2.31
CA TRP A 272 2.52 27.08 2.56
C TRP A 272 3.05 28.47 2.90
N PRO A 273 3.01 29.42 1.95
CA PRO A 273 3.54 30.76 2.15
C PRO A 273 2.62 31.60 3.03
N GLY A 274 3.23 32.49 3.81
CA GLY A 274 2.55 33.38 4.73
C GLY A 274 3.50 34.38 5.37
N TYR A 275 3.10 34.91 6.52
CA TYR A 275 3.86 35.91 7.27
C TYR A 275 3.78 35.62 8.76
N ILE A 276 4.76 36.09 9.54
CA ILE A 276 4.72 35.96 11.00
C ILE A 276 4.04 37.18 11.62
N ALA A 277 2.96 36.95 12.38
CA ALA A 277 2.26 37.97 13.14
C ALA A 277 3.15 38.58 14.25
N HIS A 278 2.71 39.71 14.80
CA HIS A 278 3.38 40.35 15.93
C HIS A 278 2.94 39.79 17.29
N GLU A 279 1.77 39.16 17.34
CA GLU A 279 1.16 38.61 18.54
C GLU A 279 0.40 37.33 18.16
N PRO A 280 0.34 36.32 19.05
CA PRO A 280 -0.41 35.09 18.79
C PRO A 280 -1.91 35.35 18.75
N LYS A 281 -2.62 34.71 17.81
CA LYS A 281 -4.09 34.72 17.72
C LYS A 281 -4.60 33.32 17.42
N GLY A 282 -5.84 33.04 17.84
CA GLY A 282 -6.47 31.73 17.64
C GLY A 282 -6.05 30.67 18.66
N GLU A 283 -6.87 29.64 18.78
CA GLU A 283 -6.71 28.55 19.75
C GLU A 283 -6.62 27.18 19.08
N ASN A 284 -6.80 27.10 17.76
CA ASN A 284 -6.74 25.84 17.03
C ASN A 284 -5.31 25.50 16.60
N GLY A 285 -5.06 24.23 16.30
CA GLY A 285 -3.78 23.79 15.76
C GLY A 285 -2.70 23.62 16.82
N PHE A 286 -1.44 23.80 16.43
CA PHE A 286 -0.26 23.59 17.28
C PHE A 286 0.98 24.32 16.75
N GLY A 287 2.06 24.33 17.53
CA GLY A 287 3.34 24.94 17.15
C GLY A 287 3.20 26.43 16.85
N TYR A 288 3.64 26.83 15.66
CA TYR A 288 3.66 28.23 15.23
C TYR A 288 2.34 28.70 14.57
N ASP A 289 1.30 27.87 14.56
CA ASP A 289 -0.01 28.22 13.96
C ASP A 289 -0.58 29.55 14.49
N PRO A 290 -0.48 29.90 15.79
CA PRO A 290 -0.98 31.18 16.30
C PRO A 290 -0.22 32.40 15.80
N LEU A 291 0.97 32.22 15.23
CA LEU A 291 1.79 33.29 14.67
C LEU A 291 1.80 33.31 13.15
N PHE A 292 1.36 32.24 12.48
CA PHE A 292 1.46 32.11 11.04
C PHE A 292 0.23 32.69 10.33
N LEU A 293 0.37 33.86 9.72
CA LEU A 293 -0.68 34.50 8.92
C LEU A 293 -0.83 33.84 7.55
N VAL A 294 -2.08 33.56 7.18
CA VAL A 294 -2.44 32.86 5.95
C VAL A 294 -2.88 33.85 4.88
N GLY A 295 -2.07 33.97 3.83
CA GLY A 295 -2.32 34.89 2.72
C GLY A 295 -2.49 36.34 3.18
N GLU A 296 -3.35 37.09 2.50
CA GLU A 296 -3.67 38.48 2.83
C GLU A 296 -4.90 38.61 3.76
N THR A 297 -5.38 37.49 4.32
CA THR A 297 -6.64 37.46 5.08
C THR A 297 -6.56 38.13 6.45
N GLY A 298 -5.34 38.38 6.94
CA GLY A 298 -5.08 38.89 8.30
C GLY A 298 -5.35 37.88 9.41
N LYS A 299 -5.76 36.65 9.08
CA LYS A 299 -5.98 35.57 10.04
C LYS A 299 -4.75 34.69 10.16
N THR A 300 -4.51 34.22 11.37
CA THR A 300 -3.51 33.19 11.68
C THR A 300 -4.05 31.80 11.35
N SER A 301 -3.17 30.82 11.14
CA SER A 301 -3.58 29.43 10.92
C SER A 301 -4.34 28.85 12.11
N ALA A 302 -4.12 29.35 13.33
CA ALA A 302 -4.84 28.92 14.51
C ALA A 302 -6.26 29.51 14.61
N GLU A 303 -6.59 30.52 13.81
CA GLU A 303 -7.96 31.04 13.67
C GLU A 303 -8.76 30.29 12.60
N LEU A 304 -8.09 29.48 11.77
CA LEU A 304 -8.76 28.63 10.80
C LEU A 304 -9.43 27.44 11.49
N THR A 305 -10.57 27.03 10.96
CA THR A 305 -11.14 25.73 11.28
C THR A 305 -10.23 24.62 10.76
N MET A 306 -10.36 23.42 11.34
CA MET A 306 -9.61 22.25 10.88
C MET A 306 -9.88 21.95 9.39
N GLU A 307 -11.11 22.18 8.90
CA GLU A 307 -11.46 21.98 7.49
C GLU A 307 -10.75 22.99 6.57
N GLU A 308 -10.76 24.28 6.92
CA GLU A 308 -10.07 25.32 6.16
C GLU A 308 -8.57 25.09 6.13
N LYS A 309 -7.96 24.71 7.26
CA LYS A 309 -6.54 24.38 7.32
C LYS A 309 -6.21 23.17 6.44
N ASN A 310 -7.00 22.11 6.52
CA ASN A 310 -6.81 20.89 5.74
C ASN A 310 -7.09 21.05 4.24
N ALA A 311 -7.65 22.18 3.81
CA ALA A 311 -7.82 22.47 2.39
C ALA A 311 -6.56 23.06 1.73
N GLN A 312 -5.75 23.80 2.50
CA GLN A 312 -4.70 24.69 1.96
C GLN A 312 -3.31 24.56 2.60
N SER A 313 -3.19 23.87 3.74
CA SER A 313 -1.90 23.74 4.44
C SER A 313 -0.84 23.03 3.59
N HIS A 314 0.42 23.21 3.98
CA HIS A 314 1.59 22.53 3.39
C HIS A 314 1.38 21.00 3.38
N ARG A 315 0.89 20.39 4.48
CA ARG A 315 0.56 18.96 4.50
C ARG A 315 -0.57 18.58 3.55
N ALA A 316 -1.64 19.36 3.49
CA ALA A 316 -2.73 19.09 2.56
C ALA A 316 -2.24 19.10 1.11
N GLN A 317 -1.36 20.04 0.77
CA GLN A 317 -0.74 20.12 -0.55
C GLN A 317 0.22 18.96 -0.83
N ALA A 318 1.09 18.62 0.12
CA ALA A 318 2.02 17.50 -0.03
C ALA A 318 1.27 16.16 -0.17
N VAL A 319 0.18 15.95 0.57
CA VAL A 319 -0.62 14.73 0.43
C VAL A 319 -1.35 14.67 -0.91
N LYS A 320 -1.85 15.80 -1.45
CA LYS A 320 -2.42 15.82 -2.81
C LYS A 320 -1.37 15.36 -3.83
N LYS A 321 -0.16 15.93 -3.77
CA LYS A 321 0.97 15.50 -4.61
C LYS A 321 1.29 14.02 -4.41
N LEU A 322 1.31 13.54 -3.16
CA LEU A 322 1.55 12.13 -2.84
C LEU A 322 0.54 11.23 -3.54
N VAL A 323 -0.76 11.50 -3.37
CA VAL A 323 -1.85 10.70 -3.96
C VAL A 323 -1.75 10.61 -5.48
N GLU A 324 -1.31 11.69 -6.14
CA GLU A 324 -1.14 11.72 -7.60
C GLU A 324 -0.02 10.78 -8.08
N VAL A 325 1.11 10.73 -7.38
CA VAL A 325 2.30 9.99 -7.81
C VAL A 325 2.40 8.58 -7.21
N PHE A 326 1.69 8.32 -6.12
CA PHE A 326 1.77 7.09 -5.34
C PHE A 326 1.37 5.82 -6.15
N PRO A 327 0.29 5.79 -6.96
CA PRO A 327 -0.06 4.61 -7.77
C PRO A 327 1.01 4.25 -8.81
N ALA A 328 1.65 5.26 -9.40
CA ALA A 328 2.74 5.05 -10.37
C ALA A 328 4.00 4.53 -9.67
N TRP A 329 4.31 5.04 -8.48
CA TRP A 329 5.39 4.51 -7.66
C TRP A 329 5.14 3.05 -7.24
N GLN A 330 3.88 2.71 -6.93
CA GLN A 330 3.51 1.34 -6.54
C GLN A 330 3.62 0.31 -7.66
N SER A 331 3.36 0.70 -8.91
CA SER A 331 3.40 -0.19 -10.06
C SER A 331 4.78 -0.36 -10.68
N LYS A 332 5.81 0.37 -10.20
CA LYS A 332 7.18 0.17 -10.66
C LYS A 332 7.68 -1.23 -10.23
N PRO A 333 8.21 -2.04 -11.17
CA PRO A 333 8.85 -3.31 -10.83
C PRO A 333 10.03 -3.08 -9.88
N LEU A 334 10.20 -3.99 -8.92
CA LEU A 334 11.31 -4.02 -7.96
C LEU A 334 12.64 -4.34 -8.65
#